data_AF-A0A9D7T1X3-F1
#
_entry.id   AF-A0A9D7T1X3-F1
#
_cell.length_a   1.000
_cell.length_b   1.000
_cell.length_c   1.000
_cell.angle_alpha   90.00
_cell.angle_beta   90.00
_cell.angle_gamma   90.00
#
_symmetry.space_group_name_H-M   'P 1'
#
loop_
_entity.id
_entity.type
_entity.pdbx_description
1 polymer ?
#
loop_
_entity_poly.entity_id
_entity_poly.type
_entity_poly.pdbx_seq_one_letter_code
_entity_poly.pdbx_strand_id
1 'polypeptide(L)'
;MHLSLYHHSKHAPMPTKLITLPADNPAQAQALLTQTLKEDKVLLIVIGSTNIAVNTADRAARFTGAPDEPRWVVRAPQIADVIDILKAIQDPASLVIDWDDTLLIAVSITDVIRDMIDQDGTLPTLVRLQTAWMKAENNQ
;
A
#
# COMPACT_ATOMS: atom_id res chain seq x y z
N MET A 1 -52.32 5.01 1.14
CA MET A 1 -51.11 5.70 0.66
C MET A 1 -49.92 5.16 1.42
N HIS A 2 -48.95 4.58 0.70
CA HIS A 2 -47.78 3.90 1.26
C HIS A 2 -46.81 4.89 1.92
N LEU A 3 -46.43 4.63 3.18
CA LEU A 3 -45.30 5.27 3.84
C LEU A 3 -44.01 4.59 3.40
N SER A 4 -43.13 5.34 2.74
CA SER A 4 -41.86 4.88 2.21
C SER A 4 -40.84 4.68 3.33
N LEU A 5 -40.36 3.45 3.49
CA LEU A 5 -39.24 3.08 4.38
C LEU A 5 -37.91 3.56 3.76
N TYR A 6 -37.38 4.66 4.27
CA TYR A 6 -35.99 5.07 4.00
C TYR A 6 -35.03 4.23 4.86
N HIS A 7 -34.52 3.12 4.32
CA HIS A 7 -33.27 2.53 4.80
C HIS A 7 -32.09 3.28 4.16
N HIS A 8 -31.66 4.37 4.79
CA HIS A 8 -30.32 4.92 4.55
C HIS A 8 -29.39 4.41 5.65
N SER A 9 -28.90 3.17 5.51
CA SER A 9 -27.72 2.75 6.24
C SER A 9 -26.52 3.49 5.65
N LYS A 10 -26.28 4.71 6.15
CA LYS A 10 -25.05 5.47 5.92
C LYS A 10 -23.92 4.70 6.60
N HIS A 11 -23.32 3.73 5.91
CA HIS A 11 -21.96 3.32 6.25
C HIS A 11 -21.10 4.57 6.06
N ALA A 12 -20.77 5.24 7.17
CA ALA A 12 -19.71 6.23 7.14
C ALA A 12 -18.48 5.54 6.52
N PRO A 13 -17.81 6.16 5.52
CA PRO A 13 -16.60 5.57 4.99
C PRO A 13 -15.64 5.38 6.16
N MET A 14 -15.22 4.15 6.41
CA MET A 14 -14.14 3.91 7.36
C MET A 14 -12.93 4.73 6.89
N PRO A 15 -12.25 5.46 7.79
CA PRO A 15 -11.06 6.18 7.39
C PRO A 15 -10.08 5.18 6.81
N THR A 16 -9.75 5.37 5.54
CA THR A 16 -8.90 4.46 4.78
C THR A 16 -7.45 4.81 5.13
N LYS A 17 -6.69 3.87 5.71
CA LYS A 17 -5.30 4.11 6.13
C LYS A 17 -4.34 3.98 4.96
N LEU A 18 -4.55 4.88 4.01
CA LEU A 18 -3.82 4.99 2.77
C LEU A 18 -3.20 6.38 2.67
N ILE A 19 -1.87 6.42 2.61
CA ILE A 19 -1.11 7.63 2.33
C ILE A 19 -0.77 7.61 0.84
N THR A 20 -1.23 8.60 0.08
CA THR A 20 -0.81 8.77 -1.31
C THR A 20 0.27 9.84 -1.38
N LEU A 21 1.44 9.47 -1.89
CA LEU A 21 2.55 10.40 -2.07
C LEU A 21 2.24 11.41 -3.20
N PRO A 22 2.75 12.65 -3.10
CA PRO A 22 2.61 13.64 -4.17
C PRO A 22 3.33 13.17 -5.44
N ALA A 23 2.69 13.35 -6.60
CA ALA A 23 3.23 12.91 -7.89
C ALA A 23 4.07 13.99 -8.61
N ASP A 24 3.97 15.26 -8.20
CA ASP A 24 4.58 16.40 -8.90
C ASP A 24 5.76 17.01 -8.13
N ASN A 25 6.15 16.40 -7.00
CA ASN A 25 7.23 16.90 -6.16
C ASN A 25 8.04 15.73 -5.56
N PRO A 26 9.12 15.30 -6.24
CA PRO A 26 9.93 14.17 -5.80
C PRO A 26 10.49 14.37 -4.39
N ALA A 27 10.97 15.58 -4.06
CA ALA A 27 11.53 15.87 -2.74
C ALA A 27 10.49 15.73 -1.63
N GLN A 28 9.25 16.15 -1.89
CA GLN A 28 8.15 15.98 -0.94
C GLN A 28 7.71 14.53 -0.82
N ALA A 29 7.67 13.78 -1.94
CA ALA A 29 7.34 12.36 -1.94
C ALA A 29 8.36 11.56 -1.11
N GLN A 30 9.66 11.85 -1.30
CA GLN A 30 10.74 11.24 -0.54
C GLN A 30 10.63 11.57 0.95
N ALA A 31 10.50 12.85 1.30
CA ALA A 31 10.40 13.27 2.69
C ALA A 31 9.19 12.62 3.40
N LEU A 32 8.03 12.58 2.73
CA LEU A 32 6.84 11.95 3.27
C LEU A 32 7.02 10.44 3.43
N LEU A 33 7.55 9.73 2.43
CA LEU A 33 7.80 8.29 2.54
C LEU A 33 8.79 7.97 3.67
N THR A 34 9.92 8.69 3.75
CA THR A 34 10.91 8.50 4.81
C THR A 34 10.31 8.76 6.20
N GLN A 35 9.52 9.81 6.34
CA GLN A 35 8.84 10.11 7.60
C GLN A 35 7.84 9.01 7.95
N THR A 36 6.99 8.58 7.02
CA THR A 36 6.00 7.52 7.24
C THR A 36 6.67 6.21 7.60
N LEU A 37 7.75 5.80 6.94
CA LEU A 37 8.48 4.58 7.30
C LEU A 37 9.07 4.64 8.71
N LYS A 38 9.40 5.84 9.20
CA LYS A 38 9.97 6.03 10.55
C LYS A 38 8.91 6.10 11.65
N GLU A 39 7.77 6.72 11.37
CA GLU A 39 6.73 7.03 12.36
C GLU A 39 5.62 5.97 12.40
N ASP A 40 5.36 5.32 11.26
CA ASP A 40 4.23 4.42 11.05
C ASP A 40 4.69 3.02 10.63
N LYS A 41 3.88 2.00 10.92
CA LYS A 41 4.13 0.63 10.46
C LYS A 41 3.56 0.46 9.04
N VAL A 42 4.34 0.84 8.03
CA VAL A 42 3.99 0.61 6.61
C VAL A 42 4.15 -0.87 6.28
N LEU A 43 3.06 -1.52 5.89
CA LEU A 43 3.09 -2.95 5.53
C LEU A 43 3.05 -3.18 4.02
N LEU A 44 2.47 -2.25 3.27
CA LEU A 44 2.29 -2.38 1.84
C LEU A 44 2.60 -1.04 1.17
N ILE A 45 3.43 -1.10 0.13
CA ILE A 45 3.77 0.04 -0.72
C ILE A 45 3.28 -0.30 -2.13
N VAL A 46 2.30 0.44 -2.63
CA VAL A 46 1.73 0.28 -3.96
C VAL A 46 2.36 1.30 -4.90
N ILE A 47 2.80 0.87 -6.06
CA ILE A 47 3.54 1.68 -7.02
C ILE A 47 2.63 1.96 -8.24
N GLY A 48 2.66 3.20 -8.72
CA GLY A 48 2.07 3.59 -9.99
C GLY A 48 0.87 4.52 -9.92
N SER A 49 0.64 5.18 -11.05
CA SER A 49 -0.44 6.15 -11.27
C SER A 49 -1.72 5.53 -11.86
N THR A 50 -1.66 4.28 -12.32
CA THR A 50 -2.75 3.61 -13.03
C THR A 50 -3.97 3.35 -12.14
N ASN A 51 -5.15 3.15 -12.76
CA ASN A 51 -6.35 2.74 -12.04
C ASN A 51 -6.17 1.40 -11.30
N ILE A 52 -5.29 0.52 -11.81
CA ILE A 52 -4.96 -0.74 -11.14
C ILE A 52 -4.23 -0.47 -9.83
N ALA A 53 -3.22 0.41 -9.84
CA ALA A 53 -2.49 0.82 -8.64
C ALA A 53 -3.41 1.51 -7.63
N VAL A 54 -4.27 2.44 -8.07
CA VAL A 54 -5.27 3.08 -7.20
C VAL A 54 -6.16 2.05 -6.52
N ASN A 55 -6.81 1.19 -7.32
CA ASN A 55 -7.72 0.17 -6.79
C ASN A 55 -7.00 -0.87 -5.91
N THR A 56 -5.72 -1.15 -6.20
CA THR A 56 -4.89 -2.04 -5.39
C THR A 56 -4.63 -1.43 -4.02
N ALA A 57 -4.24 -0.16 -3.97
CA ALA A 57 -4.02 0.58 -2.74
C ALA A 57 -5.29 0.68 -1.89
N ASP A 58 -6.44 1.00 -2.51
CA ASP A 58 -7.73 1.09 -1.82
C ASP A 58 -8.18 -0.26 -1.25
N ARG A 59 -7.94 -1.36 -1.98
CA ARG A 59 -8.22 -2.72 -1.48
C ARG A 59 -7.26 -3.11 -0.36
N ALA A 60 -5.98 -2.79 -0.51
CA ALA A 60 -4.94 -3.08 0.48
C ALA A 60 -5.21 -2.37 1.81
N ALA A 61 -5.66 -1.12 1.77
CA ALA A 61 -5.98 -0.32 2.95
C ALA A 61 -7.21 -0.83 3.74
N ARG A 62 -7.93 -1.83 3.24
CA ARG A 62 -8.98 -2.52 4.01
C ARG A 62 -8.40 -3.55 4.98
N PHE A 63 -7.15 -3.98 4.79
CA PHE A 63 -6.48 -4.94 5.66
C PHE A 63 -5.73 -4.29 6.82
N THR A 64 -5.62 -2.96 6.85
CA THR A 64 -4.86 -2.22 7.88
C THR A 64 -5.59 -2.04 9.21
N GLY A 65 -6.79 -2.59 9.33
CA GLY A 65 -7.59 -2.56 10.55
C GLY A 65 -8.14 -1.18 10.89
N ALA A 66 -8.35 -0.95 12.19
CA ALA A 66 -8.94 0.28 12.72
C ALA A 66 -7.96 1.47 12.64
N PRO A 67 -8.47 2.72 12.74
CA PRO A 67 -7.67 3.94 12.53
C PRO A 67 -6.54 4.11 13.55
N ASP A 68 -6.74 3.59 14.75
CA ASP A 68 -5.81 3.60 15.89
C ASP A 68 -4.76 2.47 15.85
N GLU A 69 -4.90 1.50 14.94
CA GLU A 69 -3.86 0.50 14.74
C GLU A 69 -2.61 1.11 14.08
N PRO A 70 -1.42 0.51 14.22
CA PRO A 70 -0.20 1.11 13.68
C PRO A 70 -0.01 0.91 12.16
N ARG A 71 -0.81 0.06 11.51
CA ARG A 71 -0.57 -0.46 10.15
C ARG A 71 -1.02 0.50 9.05
N TRP A 72 -0.18 0.76 8.05
CA TRP A 72 -0.50 1.66 6.94
C TRP A 72 -0.18 1.08 5.57
N VAL A 73 -0.88 1.59 4.55
CA VAL A 73 -0.54 1.42 3.14
C VAL A 73 -0.05 2.75 2.60
N VAL A 74 1.04 2.72 1.85
CA VAL A 74 1.52 3.86 1.07
C VAL A 74 1.30 3.59 -0.41
N ARG A 75 0.86 4.60 -1.16
CA ARG A 75 0.88 4.58 -2.62
C ARG A 75 1.89 5.61 -3.11
N ALA A 76 2.85 5.16 -3.92
CA ALA A 76 3.81 5.98 -4.63
C ALA A 76 3.41 6.08 -6.12
N PRO A 77 2.86 7.21 -6.59
CA PRO A 77 2.41 7.32 -7.99
C PRO A 77 3.53 7.19 -9.02
N GLN A 78 4.75 7.61 -8.67
CA GLN A 78 5.94 7.50 -9.51
C GLN A 78 7.02 6.72 -8.76
N ILE A 79 7.51 5.63 -9.36
CA ILE A 79 8.58 4.83 -8.76
C ILE A 79 9.90 5.61 -8.68
N ALA A 80 10.20 6.40 -9.72
CA ALA A 80 11.42 7.19 -9.82
C ALA A 80 11.62 8.15 -8.63
N ASP A 81 10.52 8.64 -8.04
CA ASP A 81 10.58 9.56 -6.92
C ASP A 81 11.03 8.88 -5.62
N VAL A 82 10.82 7.57 -5.48
CA VAL A 82 10.99 6.85 -4.22
C VAL A 82 11.95 5.67 -4.30
N ILE A 83 12.41 5.30 -5.50
CA ILE A 83 13.19 4.07 -5.73
C ILE A 83 14.44 3.97 -4.86
N ASP A 84 15.13 5.08 -4.61
CA ASP A 84 16.34 5.09 -3.76
C ASP A 84 16.04 4.75 -2.31
N ILE A 85 14.88 5.19 -1.79
CA ILE A 85 14.41 4.84 -0.45
C ILE A 85 14.03 3.36 -0.42
N LEU A 86 13.31 2.89 -1.44
CA LEU A 86 12.87 1.49 -1.49
C LEU A 86 14.04 0.51 -1.62
N LYS A 87 15.09 0.88 -2.36
CA LYS A 87 16.34 0.10 -2.47
C LYS A 87 17.15 0.03 -1.17
N ALA A 88 16.89 0.92 -0.22
CA ALA A 88 17.51 0.87 1.10
C ALA A 88 16.80 -0.11 2.06
N ILE A 89 15.58 -0.56 1.72
CA ILE A 89 14.86 -1.61 2.46
C ILE A 89 15.55 -2.95 2.21
N GLN A 90 15.66 -3.79 3.24
CA GLN A 90 16.35 -5.07 3.12
C GLN A 90 15.57 -6.04 2.22
N ASP A 91 16.22 -6.61 1.21
CA ASP A 91 15.65 -7.66 0.35
C ASP A 91 16.56 -8.89 0.30
N PRO A 92 16.64 -9.66 1.41
CA PRO A 92 17.56 -10.79 1.52
C PRO A 92 17.25 -11.92 0.54
N ALA A 93 16.01 -12.00 0.06
CA ALA A 93 15.56 -13.01 -0.89
C ALA A 93 15.60 -12.52 -2.35
N SER A 94 16.03 -11.27 -2.60
CA SER A 94 16.05 -10.66 -3.94
C SER A 94 14.72 -10.80 -4.67
N LEU A 95 13.62 -10.51 -3.96
CA LEU A 95 12.26 -10.60 -4.47
C LEU A 95 11.99 -9.54 -5.54
N VAL A 96 12.57 -8.35 -5.41
CA VAL A 96 12.37 -7.28 -6.39
C VAL A 96 13.40 -7.43 -7.51
N ILE A 97 12.96 -8.03 -8.60
CA ILE A 97 13.80 -8.25 -9.80
C ILE A 97 13.82 -7.01 -10.68
N ASP A 98 12.65 -6.41 -10.91
CA ASP A 98 12.47 -5.21 -11.73
C ASP A 98 11.53 -4.21 -11.01
N TRP A 99 12.07 -3.04 -10.67
CA TRP A 99 11.33 -1.98 -10.00
C TRP A 99 10.30 -1.32 -10.90
N ASP A 100 10.52 -1.29 -12.21
CA ASP A 100 9.62 -0.67 -13.17
C ASP A 100 8.38 -1.54 -13.44
N ASP A 101 8.51 -2.86 -13.24
CA ASP A 101 7.40 -3.82 -13.33
C ASP A 101 6.75 -4.12 -11.95
N THR A 102 7.15 -3.44 -10.89
CA THR A 102 6.58 -3.69 -9.55
C THR A 102 5.26 -2.91 -9.34
N LEU A 103 4.18 -3.62 -9.00
CA LEU A 103 2.90 -3.01 -8.59
C LEU A 103 2.80 -2.83 -7.07
N LEU A 104 3.24 -3.81 -6.28
CA LEU A 104 3.14 -3.77 -4.83
C LEU A 104 4.34 -4.45 -4.18
N ILE A 105 4.82 -3.85 -3.09
CA ILE A 105 5.83 -4.42 -2.20
C ILE A 105 5.22 -4.59 -0.82
N ALA A 106 5.40 -5.76 -0.25
CA ALA A 106 5.03 -6.03 1.14
C ALA A 106 6.28 -5.93 2.02
N VAL A 107 6.20 -5.10 3.06
CA VAL A 107 7.34 -4.74 3.92
C VAL A 107 7.00 -5.13 5.37
N SER A 108 7.89 -5.86 6.05
CA SER A 108 7.71 -6.17 7.46
C SER A 108 8.07 -5.00 8.36
N ILE A 109 7.75 -5.10 9.66
CA ILE A 109 8.01 -4.03 10.65
C ILE A 109 9.49 -3.71 10.86
N THR A 110 10.36 -4.59 10.37
CA THR A 110 11.81 -4.52 10.48
C THR A 110 12.44 -4.05 9.17
N ASP A 111 11.66 -3.42 8.30
CA ASP A 111 12.09 -2.91 6.99
C ASP A 111 12.72 -4.01 6.11
N VAL A 112 12.02 -5.14 5.99
CA VAL A 112 12.40 -6.25 5.11
C VAL A 112 11.30 -6.48 4.09
N ILE A 113 11.65 -6.59 2.81
CA ILE A 113 10.74 -6.98 1.74
C ILE A 113 10.39 -8.46 1.92
N ARG A 114 9.09 -8.75 2.04
CA ARG A 114 8.55 -10.10 2.29
C ARG A 114 7.76 -10.66 1.12
N ASP A 115 7.28 -9.79 0.24
CA ASP A 115 6.54 -10.19 -0.95
C ASP A 115 6.56 -9.07 -1.98
N MET A 116 6.33 -9.44 -3.23
CA MET A 116 6.23 -8.52 -4.34
C MET A 116 5.15 -9.00 -5.31
N ILE A 117 4.44 -8.06 -5.93
CA ILE A 117 3.44 -8.30 -6.96
C ILE A 117 3.83 -7.47 -8.17
N ASP A 118 3.99 -8.14 -9.31
CA ASP A 118 4.27 -7.51 -10.59
C ASP A 118 3.05 -6.77 -11.16
N GLN A 119 3.32 -5.86 -12.09
CA GLN A 119 2.32 -5.12 -12.83
C GLN A 119 1.97 -5.87 -14.13
N ASP A 120 1.10 -6.88 -14.03
CA ASP A 120 0.66 -7.68 -15.19
C ASP A 120 -0.52 -7.07 -15.97
N GLY A 121 -0.91 -5.83 -15.66
CA GLY A 121 -2.08 -5.18 -16.25
C GLY A 121 -3.43 -5.69 -15.72
N THR A 122 -3.42 -6.51 -14.68
CA THR A 122 -4.63 -6.97 -14.00
C THR A 122 -4.68 -6.48 -12.55
N LEU A 123 -5.89 -6.44 -11.99
CA LEU A 123 -6.08 -6.05 -10.61
C LEU A 123 -5.87 -7.28 -9.71
N PRO A 124 -4.93 -7.25 -8.74
CA PRO A 124 -4.72 -8.39 -7.85
C PRO A 124 -5.99 -8.80 -7.13
N THR A 125 -6.15 -10.11 -6.97
CA THR A 125 -7.26 -10.69 -6.20
C THR A 125 -7.14 -10.29 -4.73
N LEU A 126 -8.26 -10.23 -4.02
CA LEU A 126 -8.24 -9.96 -2.57
C LEU A 126 -7.41 -10.99 -1.80
N VAL A 127 -7.44 -12.26 -2.24
CA VAL A 127 -6.63 -13.34 -1.66
C VAL A 127 -5.14 -13.05 -1.85
N ARG A 128 -4.70 -12.64 -3.05
CA ARG A 128 -3.29 -12.30 -3.32
C ARG A 128 -2.81 -11.15 -2.44
N LEU A 129 -3.63 -10.11 -2.27
CA LEU A 129 -3.33 -8.97 -1.39
C LEU A 129 -3.29 -9.38 0.08
N GLN A 130 -4.22 -10.22 0.52
CA GLN A 130 -4.22 -10.76 1.88
C GLN A 130 -2.96 -11.59 2.15
N THR A 131 -2.53 -12.44 1.20
CA THR A 131 -1.29 -13.20 1.33
C THR A 131 -0.06 -12.28 1.47
N ALA A 132 0.03 -11.23 0.66
CA ALA A 132 1.11 -10.25 0.76
C ALA A 132 1.12 -9.56 2.13
N TRP A 133 -0.06 -9.13 2.60
CA TRP A 133 -0.23 -8.54 3.93
C TRP A 133 0.17 -9.50 5.06
N MET A 134 -0.24 -10.76 5.00
CA MET A 134 0.11 -11.77 6.01
C MET A 134 1.63 -12.01 6.05
N LYS A 135 2.30 -12.02 4.90
CA LYS A 135 3.76 -12.14 4.84
C LYS A 135 4.46 -10.92 5.45
N ALA A 136 3.93 -9.71 5.25
CA ALA A 136 4.45 -8.50 5.87
C ALA A 136 4.22 -8.46 7.40
N GLU A 137 3.07 -8.94 7.88
CA GLU A 137 2.78 -9.05 9.32
C GLU A 137 3.64 -10.10 10.04
N ASN A 138 3.92 -11.22 9.38
CA ASN A 138 4.67 -12.33 9.97
C ASN A 138 6.17 -12.00 9.98
N ASN A 139 6.69 -11.64 11.15
CA ASN A 139 8.10 -11.30 11.38
C ASN A 139 9.08 -12.50 11.30
N GLN A 140 8.64 -13.67 10.83
CA GLN A 140 9.47 -14.87 10.76
C GLN A 140 10.35 -14.90 9.53
#